data_AF-A0A9N9WHI1-F1
#
_entry.id   AF-A0A9N9WHI1-F1
#
_cell.length_a   1.000
_cell.length_b   1.000
_cell.length_c   1.000
_cell.angle_alpha   90.00
_cell.angle_beta   90.00
_cell.angle_gamma   90.00
#
_symmetry.space_group_name_H-M   'P 1'
#
loop_
_entity.id
_entity.type
_entity.pdbx_description
1 polymer ?
#
loop_
_entity_poly.entity_id
_entity_poly.type
_entity_poly.pdbx_seq_one_letter_code
_entity_poly.pdbx_strand_id
1 'polypeptide(L)'
;MMILNRVVGMAHSVLLLIFLLTYQSVFCEDCVTYDFENDFDNLFSSNSGLCTSQHSWDMKHYDTTGITSPSPNSTSFISPPVFNGCVSSFSFPIENNGIVEVNVYMDENSDQSDFIIVLIQSIDENGIESTITNEMYSPSQSTFVAGWITLRLQLLMLAPAQGLVRDMC
;
A
#
# COMPACT_ATOMS: atom_id res chain seq x y z
N MET A 1 2.54 -5.75 2.73
CA MET A 1 3.91 -5.98 2.26
C MET A 1 3.80 -6.07 0.75
N MET A 2 4.61 -5.28 0.05
CA MET A 2 4.45 -4.92 -1.35
C MET A 2 5.66 -5.35 -2.18
N ILE A 3 5.51 -6.17 -3.24
CA ILE A 3 6.65 -6.62 -4.08
C ILE A 3 6.28 -6.76 -5.59
N LEU A 4 7.07 -6.17 -6.51
CA LEU A 4 7.09 -6.42 -7.97
C LEU A 4 8.36 -7.15 -8.44
N ASN A 5 8.34 -7.75 -9.63
CA ASN A 5 9.54 -8.23 -10.33
C ASN A 5 9.43 -8.12 -11.86
N ARG A 6 10.55 -7.91 -12.58
CA ARG A 6 10.66 -7.99 -14.06
C ARG A 6 11.98 -8.64 -14.53
N VAL A 7 11.98 -9.37 -15.66
CA VAL A 7 13.14 -10.13 -16.21
C VAL A 7 13.39 -9.82 -17.69
N VAL A 8 14.66 -9.60 -18.11
CA VAL A 8 15.18 -9.80 -19.50
C VAL A 8 16.71 -10.09 -19.51
N GLY A 9 17.20 -11.07 -20.29
CA GLY A 9 18.64 -11.39 -20.57
C GLY A 9 19.22 -10.68 -21.82
N MET A 10 20.48 -10.74 -22.28
CA MET A 10 21.58 -11.73 -22.21
C MET A 10 22.91 -11.12 -22.80
N ALA A 11 24.08 -11.41 -22.16
CA ALA A 11 25.50 -11.64 -22.59
C ALA A 11 26.29 -10.67 -23.56
N HIS A 12 27.63 -10.42 -23.55
CA HIS A 12 28.89 -11.18 -23.29
C HIS A 12 30.14 -10.28 -22.96
N SER A 13 31.11 -10.76 -22.13
CA SER A 13 32.58 -10.44 -22.13
C SER A 13 33.35 -10.99 -20.90
N VAL A 14 33.76 -12.25 -20.95
CA VAL A 14 33.82 -13.18 -19.80
C VAL A 14 34.92 -12.98 -18.71
N LEU A 15 35.93 -12.09 -18.83
CA LEU A 15 36.99 -12.03 -17.79
C LEU A 15 37.17 -10.67 -17.06
N LEU A 16 36.87 -9.55 -17.70
CA LEU A 16 36.74 -8.22 -17.05
C LEU A 16 35.33 -8.00 -16.47
N LEU A 17 34.38 -8.84 -16.89
CA LEU A 17 33.04 -8.88 -16.33
C LEU A 17 33.01 -9.33 -14.88
N ILE A 18 33.86 -10.23 -14.40
CA ILE A 18 33.68 -10.83 -13.06
C ILE A 18 33.77 -9.77 -11.93
N PHE A 19 34.64 -8.76 -12.08
CA PHE A 19 34.81 -7.69 -11.09
C PHE A 19 33.78 -6.54 -11.23
N LEU A 20 33.22 -6.35 -12.43
CA LEU A 20 32.10 -5.42 -12.70
C LEU A 20 30.73 -6.07 -12.43
N LEU A 21 30.61 -7.39 -12.51
CA LEU A 21 29.42 -8.19 -12.21
C LEU A 21 29.16 -8.27 -10.70
N THR A 22 30.19 -8.17 -9.86
CA THR A 22 29.97 -8.03 -8.41
C THR A 22 29.57 -6.61 -8.02
N TYR A 23 29.83 -5.62 -8.87
CA TYR A 23 29.49 -4.21 -8.62
C TYR A 23 28.16 -3.78 -9.27
N GLN A 24 27.63 -4.57 -10.21
CA GLN A 24 26.39 -4.26 -10.92
C GLN A 24 25.37 -5.38 -10.78
N SER A 25 24.74 -5.46 -9.61
CA SER A 25 23.30 -5.72 -9.47
C SER A 25 22.90 -5.92 -8.01
N VAL A 26 23.20 -4.95 -7.15
CA VAL A 26 22.17 -4.58 -6.17
C VAL A 26 21.12 -3.87 -7.02
N PHE A 27 20.21 -4.63 -7.64
CA PHE A 27 18.98 -4.05 -8.18
C PHE A 27 18.21 -3.57 -6.95
N CYS A 28 18.52 -2.36 -6.50
CA CYS A 28 17.68 -1.64 -5.57
C CYS A 28 16.44 -1.28 -6.38
N GLU A 29 15.47 -2.20 -6.45
CA GLU A 29 14.09 -1.82 -6.65
C GLU A 29 13.77 -0.92 -5.43
N ASP A 30 13.69 0.39 -5.64
CA ASP A 30 13.36 1.33 -4.56
C ASP A 30 11.88 1.15 -4.20
N CYS A 31 11.58 0.07 -3.49
CA CYS A 31 10.26 -0.23 -2.96
C CYS A 31 10.02 0.63 -1.73
N VAL A 32 9.09 1.57 -1.84
CA VAL A 32 8.60 2.32 -0.68
C VAL A 32 7.77 1.37 0.16
N THR A 33 8.31 0.96 1.31
CA THR A 33 7.64 0.09 2.27
C THR A 33 7.33 0.87 3.53
N TYR A 34 6.11 0.72 4.04
CA TYR A 34 5.69 1.27 5.32
C TYR A 34 4.97 0.19 6.12
N ASP A 35 5.36 0.02 7.37
CA ASP A 35 4.93 -1.07 8.26
C ASP A 35 4.25 -0.57 9.54
N PHE A 36 3.91 0.72 9.60
CA PHE A 36 3.26 1.39 10.74
C PHE A 36 4.08 1.40 12.04
N GLU A 37 5.39 1.14 11.99
CA GLU A 37 6.21 1.13 13.21
C GLU A 37 6.71 2.53 13.62
N ASN A 38 6.75 3.49 12.70
CA ASN A 38 7.33 4.81 12.95
C ASN A 38 6.56 5.94 12.29
N ASP A 39 6.36 7.03 13.04
CA ASP A 39 5.94 8.35 12.55
C ASP A 39 4.55 8.41 11.88
N PHE A 40 3.63 7.51 12.27
CA PHE A 40 2.28 7.45 11.71
C PHE A 40 1.55 8.80 11.79
N ASP A 41 1.51 9.43 12.97
CA ASP A 41 0.77 10.68 13.20
C ASP A 41 1.26 11.88 12.36
N ASN A 42 2.51 11.83 11.87
CA ASN A 42 3.09 12.88 11.04
C ASN A 42 3.03 12.55 9.54
N LEU A 43 3.10 11.27 9.18
CA LEU A 43 3.11 10.81 7.80
C LEU A 43 1.72 10.56 7.22
N PHE A 44 0.73 10.29 8.08
CA PHE A 44 -0.63 9.97 7.68
C PHE A 44 -1.59 11.06 8.14
N SER A 45 -2.63 11.31 7.33
CA SER A 45 -3.62 12.34 7.63
C SER A 45 -5.03 11.93 7.23
N SER A 46 -5.98 12.19 8.12
CA SER A 46 -7.41 12.10 7.81
C SER A 46 -8.01 13.45 7.38
N ASN A 47 -7.18 14.46 7.08
CA ASN A 47 -7.66 15.80 6.75
C ASN A 47 -7.06 16.34 5.45
N SER A 48 -6.94 15.47 4.45
CA SER A 48 -6.48 15.80 3.10
C SER A 48 -7.46 15.25 2.06
N GLY A 49 -7.60 15.91 0.91
CA GLY A 49 -8.39 15.45 -0.25
C GLY A 49 -9.73 14.79 0.12
N LEU A 50 -9.95 13.55 -0.32
CA LEU A 50 -11.17 12.78 -0.07
C LEU A 50 -11.37 12.38 1.41
N CYS A 51 -10.31 12.39 2.22
CA CYS A 51 -10.42 12.14 3.66
C CYS A 51 -10.89 13.36 4.46
N THR A 52 -10.95 14.56 3.86
CA THR A 52 -11.34 15.79 4.59
C THR A 52 -12.63 15.57 5.38
N SER A 53 -12.62 15.98 6.66
CA SER A 53 -13.73 15.82 7.62
C SER A 53 -14.13 14.38 8.00
N GLN A 54 -13.32 13.37 7.65
CA GLN A 54 -13.50 11.99 8.12
C GLN A 54 -12.73 11.75 9.42
N HIS A 55 -13.15 10.74 10.19
CA HIS A 55 -12.39 10.29 11.35
C HIS A 55 -11.13 9.54 10.89
N SER A 56 -10.01 9.78 11.59
CA SER A 56 -8.77 9.07 11.32
C SER A 56 -8.89 7.62 11.72
N TRP A 57 -8.12 6.78 11.03
CA TRP A 57 -7.81 5.45 11.52
C TRP A 57 -6.83 5.57 12.69
N ASP A 58 -6.98 4.68 13.67
CA ASP A 58 -6.15 4.66 14.87
C ASP A 58 -5.10 3.57 14.76
N MET A 59 -3.87 3.90 15.18
CA MET A 59 -2.79 2.94 15.33
C MET A 59 -3.03 2.06 16.57
N LYS A 60 -2.86 0.75 16.40
CA LYS A 60 -3.03 -0.30 17.41
C LYS A 60 -1.90 -1.31 17.30
N HIS A 61 -1.79 -2.21 18.29
CA HIS A 61 -0.74 -3.23 18.36
C HIS A 61 -1.33 -4.64 18.29
N TYR A 62 -0.67 -5.54 17.57
CA TYR A 62 -1.15 -6.91 17.36
C TYR A 62 -1.23 -7.74 18.65
N ASP A 63 -0.39 -7.44 19.64
CA ASP A 63 -0.41 -8.09 20.95
C ASP A 63 -1.71 -7.85 21.74
N THR A 64 -2.51 -6.86 21.33
CA THR A 64 -3.82 -6.54 21.94
C THR A 64 -5.01 -7.21 21.29
N THR A 65 -4.87 -7.79 20.08
CA THR A 65 -6.03 -8.22 19.27
C THR A 65 -6.08 -9.71 18.94
N GLY A 66 -5.06 -10.49 19.30
CA GLY A 66 -4.97 -11.91 18.93
C GLY A 66 -4.79 -12.17 17.42
N ILE A 67 -4.75 -11.10 16.62
CA ILE A 67 -4.47 -11.15 15.18
C ILE A 67 -2.97 -11.34 15.01
N THR A 68 -2.57 -12.37 14.26
CA THR A 68 -1.15 -12.59 13.94
C THR A 68 -0.71 -11.55 12.92
N SER A 69 0.43 -10.90 13.16
CA SER A 69 0.99 -9.93 12.22
C SER A 69 1.29 -10.56 10.85
N PRO A 70 1.02 -9.87 9.73
CA PRO A 70 1.35 -10.36 8.40
C PRO A 70 2.85 -10.23 8.08
N SER A 71 3.65 -9.62 8.97
CA SER A 71 5.10 -9.48 8.85
C SER A 71 5.79 -9.73 10.20
N PRO A 72 6.88 -10.50 10.27
CA PRO A 72 7.59 -10.74 11.53
C PRO A 72 8.21 -9.49 12.15
N ASN A 73 8.37 -8.41 11.36
CA ASN A 73 9.00 -7.16 11.79
C ASN A 73 7.99 -6.06 12.14
N SER A 74 6.68 -6.31 12.01
CA SER A 74 5.64 -5.33 12.31
C SER A 74 4.86 -5.75 13.54
N THR A 75 4.80 -4.86 14.53
CA THR A 75 4.08 -5.01 15.79
C THR A 75 2.79 -4.19 15.82
N SER A 76 2.66 -3.23 14.90
CA SER A 76 1.57 -2.27 14.84
C SER A 76 0.71 -2.41 13.57
N PHE A 77 -0.50 -1.88 13.64
CA PHE A 77 -1.43 -1.79 12.52
C PHE A 77 -2.36 -0.59 12.69
N ILE A 78 -3.08 -0.23 11.63
CA ILE A 78 -4.13 0.79 11.68
C ILE A 78 -5.50 0.14 11.56
N SER A 79 -6.50 0.73 12.20
CA SER A 79 -7.89 0.26 12.09
C SER A 79 -8.86 1.41 12.04
N PRO A 80 -9.99 1.26 11.33
CA PRO A 80 -10.99 2.30 11.26
C PRO A 80 -11.71 2.47 12.61
N PRO A 81 -12.31 3.64 12.86
CA PRO A 81 -13.28 3.85 13.91
C PRO A 81 -14.62 3.18 13.54
N VAL A 82 -15.56 3.11 14.49
CA VAL A 82 -16.80 2.29 14.44
C VAL A 82 -17.80 2.65 13.31
N PHE A 83 -17.60 3.77 12.59
CA PHE A 83 -18.56 4.22 11.57
C PHE A 83 -17.89 4.46 10.23
N ASN A 84 -17.18 5.59 10.10
CA ASN A 84 -16.52 5.97 8.87
C ASN A 84 -15.09 6.37 9.20
N GLY A 85 -14.14 5.74 8.54
CA GLY A 85 -12.72 6.01 8.70
C GLY A 85 -12.09 6.41 7.38
N CYS A 86 -11.20 7.39 7.38
CA CYS A 86 -10.32 7.64 6.24
C CYS A 86 -8.92 7.99 6.72
N VAL A 87 -7.92 7.45 6.05
CA VAL A 87 -6.54 7.85 6.25
C VAL A 87 -5.83 7.95 4.91
N SER A 88 -5.02 8.98 4.75
CA SER A 88 -4.17 9.22 3.58
C SER A 88 -2.72 9.03 3.97
N SER A 89 -1.94 8.34 3.14
CA SER A 89 -0.49 8.26 3.28
C SER A 89 0.19 9.58 2.92
N PHE A 90 1.49 9.64 3.20
CA PHE A 90 2.43 10.56 2.58
C PHE A 90 2.51 10.32 1.06
N SER A 91 3.00 11.32 0.31
CA SER A 91 3.22 11.16 -1.12
C SER A 91 4.53 10.43 -1.41
N PHE A 92 4.52 9.50 -2.36
CA PHE A 92 5.71 8.78 -2.82
C PHE A 92 5.74 8.68 -4.35
N PRO A 93 6.92 8.47 -4.97
CA PRO A 93 7.00 8.33 -6.42
C PRO A 93 6.21 7.10 -6.91
N ILE A 94 5.44 7.28 -7.98
CA ILE A 94 4.70 6.21 -8.66
C ILE A 94 4.95 6.25 -10.16
N GLU A 95 4.99 5.06 -10.77
CA GLU A 95 5.30 4.89 -12.18
C GLU A 95 4.33 3.94 -12.89
N ASN A 96 4.27 4.06 -14.22
CA ASN A 96 3.47 3.18 -15.04
C ASN A 96 3.94 1.73 -14.93
N ASN A 97 2.98 0.82 -14.79
CA ASN A 97 3.19 -0.60 -14.47
C ASN A 97 3.74 -0.88 -13.07
N GLY A 98 3.85 0.12 -12.18
CA GLY A 98 4.00 -0.14 -10.75
C GLY A 98 2.79 -0.88 -10.19
N ILE A 99 2.91 -1.49 -9.02
CA ILE A 99 1.79 -2.09 -8.27
C ILE A 99 1.81 -1.40 -6.92
N VAL A 100 0.63 -1.26 -6.30
CA VAL A 100 0.47 -0.96 -4.88
C VAL A 100 -0.12 -2.19 -4.16
N GLU A 101 0.44 -2.57 -3.01
CA GLU A 101 0.11 -3.79 -2.28
C GLU A 101 -0.16 -3.44 -0.83
N VAL A 102 -1.40 -3.66 -0.43
CA VAL A 102 -1.89 -3.35 0.91
C VAL A 102 -2.32 -4.65 1.56
N ASN A 103 -1.77 -4.93 2.74
CA ASN A 103 -2.26 -6.04 3.55
C ASN A 103 -3.46 -5.54 4.33
N VAL A 104 -4.61 -6.19 4.15
CA VAL A 104 -5.84 -5.88 4.86
C VAL A 104 -6.31 -7.11 5.62
N TYR A 105 -6.91 -6.88 6.78
CA TYR A 105 -7.53 -7.93 7.60
C TYR A 105 -9.00 -7.59 7.77
N MET A 106 -9.86 -8.60 7.60
CA MET A 106 -11.28 -8.50 7.94
C MET A 106 -11.71 -9.77 8.67
N ASP A 107 -12.45 -9.61 9.76
CA ASP A 107 -12.85 -10.73 10.62
C ASP A 107 -13.93 -11.59 9.96
N GLU A 108 -14.04 -12.86 10.38
CA GLU A 108 -15.10 -13.76 9.91
C GLU A 108 -16.51 -13.28 10.34
N ASN A 109 -16.60 -12.47 11.39
CA ASN A 109 -17.85 -11.92 11.91
C ASN A 109 -18.20 -10.53 11.33
N SER A 110 -17.46 -10.02 10.35
CA SER A 110 -17.77 -8.76 9.67
C SER A 110 -19.13 -8.79 8.97
N ASP A 111 -19.85 -7.66 9.01
CA ASP A 111 -21.17 -7.51 8.40
C ASP A 111 -21.06 -7.42 6.87
N GLN A 112 -22.13 -7.80 6.16
CA GLN A 112 -22.20 -7.67 4.69
C GLN A 112 -22.07 -6.22 4.19
N SER A 113 -22.33 -5.24 5.06
CA SER A 113 -22.16 -3.82 4.79
C SER A 113 -20.76 -3.29 5.09
N ASP A 114 -19.88 -4.07 5.72
CA ASP A 114 -18.50 -3.67 5.98
C ASP A 114 -17.68 -3.69 4.69
N PHE A 115 -16.79 -2.72 4.51
CA PHE A 115 -15.86 -2.68 3.39
C PHE A 115 -14.59 -1.93 3.74
N ILE A 116 -13.50 -2.26 3.02
CA ILE A 116 -12.29 -1.46 2.97
C ILE A 116 -12.09 -1.07 1.51
N ILE A 117 -11.92 0.22 1.23
CA ILE A 117 -11.56 0.73 -0.10
C ILE A 117 -10.15 1.29 -0.03
N VAL A 118 -9.27 0.76 -0.88
CA VAL A 118 -7.93 1.28 -1.10
C VAL A 118 -7.95 2.09 -2.39
N LEU A 119 -7.64 3.38 -2.31
CA LEU A 119 -7.57 4.30 -3.44
C LEU A 119 -6.13 4.73 -3.71
N ILE A 120 -5.68 4.64 -4.96
CA ILE A 120 -4.39 5.21 -5.38
C ILE A 120 -4.65 6.44 -6.23
N GLN A 121 -4.10 7.58 -5.81
CA GLN A 121 -4.24 8.84 -6.52
C GLN A 121 -2.88 9.39 -6.92
N SER A 122 -2.77 9.94 -8.14
CA SER A 122 -1.62 10.76 -8.56
C SER A 122 -1.82 12.21 -8.18
N ILE A 123 -0.73 12.92 -7.92
CA ILE A 123 -0.66 14.35 -7.69
C ILE A 123 0.10 14.98 -8.86
N ASP A 124 -0.51 15.91 -9.57
CA ASP A 124 0.15 16.64 -10.65
C ASP A 124 1.00 17.83 -10.15
N GLU A 125 1.68 18.54 -11.07
CA GLU A 125 2.51 19.71 -10.74
C GLU A 125 1.74 20.86 -10.08
N ASN A 126 0.43 20.91 -10.23
CA ASN A 126 -0.45 21.92 -9.62
C ASN A 126 -1.04 21.44 -8.28
N GLY A 127 -0.69 20.23 -7.82
CA GLY A 127 -1.24 19.63 -6.61
C GLY A 127 -2.65 19.03 -6.80
N ILE A 128 -3.10 18.83 -8.03
CA ILE A 128 -4.41 18.25 -8.31
C ILE A 128 -4.32 16.72 -8.19
N GLU A 129 -5.16 16.16 -7.34
CA GLU A 129 -5.28 14.71 -7.15
C GLU A 129 -6.19 14.08 -8.21
N SER A 130 -5.76 12.96 -8.80
CA SER A 130 -6.55 12.16 -9.75
C SER A 130 -6.48 10.68 -9.41
N THR A 131 -7.61 10.00 -9.35
CA THR A 131 -7.65 8.55 -9.08
C THR A 131 -7.07 7.76 -10.24
N ILE A 132 -6.03 6.95 -9.95
CA ILE A 132 -5.44 6.02 -10.91
C ILE A 132 -6.20 4.70 -10.89
N THR A 133 -6.37 4.15 -9.69
CA THR A 133 -7.00 2.85 -9.48
C THR A 133 -7.55 2.75 -8.06
N ASN A 134 -8.45 1.80 -7.84
CA ASN A 134 -8.98 1.47 -6.53
C ASN A 134 -9.33 -0.01 -6.45
N GLU A 135 -9.35 -0.54 -5.24
CA GLU A 135 -9.81 -1.88 -4.93
C GLU A 135 -10.71 -1.82 -3.70
N MET A 136 -11.85 -2.52 -3.75
CA MET A 136 -12.77 -2.66 -2.63
C MET A 136 -12.73 -4.10 -2.12
N TYR A 137 -12.62 -4.27 -0.81
CA TYR A 137 -12.67 -5.55 -0.14
C TYR A 137 -13.84 -5.59 0.85
N SER A 138 -14.77 -6.52 0.68
CA SER A 138 -16.02 -6.56 1.48
C SER A 138 -16.59 -7.98 1.60
N PRO A 139 -17.28 -8.35 2.71
CA PRO A 139 -17.96 -9.62 2.85
C PRO A 139 -19.13 -9.81 1.87
N SER A 140 -19.59 -8.73 1.23
CA SER A 140 -20.59 -8.76 0.16
C SER A 140 -20.07 -9.33 -1.17
N GLN A 141 -18.75 -9.43 -1.35
CA GLN A 141 -18.15 -9.93 -2.59
C GLN A 141 -18.06 -11.46 -2.57
N SER A 142 -18.34 -12.11 -3.71
CA SER A 142 -18.21 -13.57 -3.83
C SER A 142 -16.77 -14.09 -3.68
N THR A 143 -15.78 -13.21 -3.77
CA THR A 143 -14.35 -13.49 -3.61
C THR A 143 -13.83 -13.26 -2.19
N PHE A 144 -14.70 -12.89 -1.26
CA PHE A 144 -14.32 -12.61 0.13
C PHE A 144 -13.78 -13.84 0.85
N VAL A 145 -12.66 -13.67 1.56
CA VAL A 145 -12.06 -14.69 2.42
C VAL A 145 -11.62 -14.04 3.72
N ALA A 146 -12.30 -14.33 4.83
CA ALA A 146 -11.94 -13.79 6.13
C ALA A 146 -10.46 -14.02 6.49
N GLY A 147 -9.89 -13.09 7.24
CA GLY A 147 -8.48 -13.05 7.62
C GLY A 147 -7.65 -12.09 6.78
N TRP A 148 -6.35 -12.37 6.70
CA TRP A 148 -5.39 -11.56 5.94
C TRP A 148 -5.48 -11.82 4.44
N ILE A 149 -5.53 -10.73 3.68
CA ILE A 149 -5.34 -10.75 2.23
C ILE A 149 -4.43 -9.58 1.81
N THR A 150 -3.73 -9.76 0.70
CA THR A 150 -2.97 -8.69 0.05
C THR A 150 -3.75 -8.20 -1.17
N LEU A 151 -4.25 -6.97 -1.10
CA LEU A 151 -4.83 -6.31 -2.27
C LEU A 151 -3.69 -5.85 -3.18
N ARG A 152 -3.76 -6.17 -4.48
CA ARG A 152 -2.73 -5.85 -5.48
C ARG A 152 -3.31 -4.92 -6.54
N LEU A 153 -2.93 -3.65 -6.51
CA LEU A 153 -3.45 -2.61 -7.40
C LEU A 153 -2.42 -2.25 -8.47
N GLN A 154 -2.66 -2.65 -9.73
CA GLN A 154 -1.79 -2.31 -10.86
C GLN A 154 -1.97 -0.84 -11.27
N LEU A 155 -0.86 -0.11 -11.37
CA LEU A 155 -0.85 1.29 -11.79
C LEU A 155 -0.74 1.38 -13.32
N LEU A 156 -1.71 2.06 -13.94
CA LEU A 156 -1.72 2.37 -15.36
C LEU A 156 -1.78 3.89 -15.52
N MET A 157 -0.68 4.48 -15.96
CA MET A 157 -0.54 5.95 -16.06
C MET A 157 0.33 6.36 -17.25
N LEU A 158 0.16 7.60 -17.71
CA LEU A 158 0.83 8.11 -18.91
C LEU A 158 2.25 8.62 -18.64
N ALA A 159 2.51 9.09 -17.43
CA ALA A 159 3.80 9.64 -17.00
C ALA A 159 4.01 9.34 -15.51
N PRO A 160 5.26 9.28 -15.03
CA PRO A 160 5.58 9.23 -13.60
C PRO A 160 4.98 10.41 -12.85
N ALA A 161 4.60 10.20 -11.59
CA ALA A 161 4.03 11.23 -10.73
C ALA A 161 4.35 10.96 -9.26
N GLN A 162 3.94 11.88 -8.38
CA GLN A 162 3.78 11.57 -6.96
C GLN A 162 2.42 10.92 -6.74
N GLY A 163 2.34 9.97 -5.83
CA GLY A 163 1.13 9.24 -5.51
C GLY A 163 0.89 9.10 -4.02
N LEU A 164 -0.35 8.88 -3.64
CA LEU A 164 -0.76 8.59 -2.26
C LEU A 164 -1.73 7.41 -2.22
N VAL A 165 -1.72 6.68 -1.11
CA VAL A 165 -2.69 5.64 -0.78
C VAL A 165 -3.73 6.23 0.16
N ARG A 166 -5.01 5.95 -0.08
CA ARG A 166 -6.09 6.23 0.87
C ARG A 166 -6.81 4.96 1.23
N ASP A 167 -6.98 4.73 2.53
CA ASP A 167 -7.79 3.63 3.06
C ASP A 167 -9.08 4.20 3.64
N MET A 168 -10.21 3.65 3.22
CA MET A 168 -11.56 4.08 3.59
C MET A 168 -12.38 2.90 4.09
N CYS A 169 -13.22 3.13 5.10
CA CYS A 169 -14.20 2.18 5.63
C CYS A 169 -15.49 2.94 5.93
#